data_AF-A0A965AHZ6-F1
#
_entry.id   AF-A0A965AHZ6-F1
#
_cell.length_a   1.000
_cell.length_b   1.000
_cell.length_c   1.000
_cell.angle_alpha   90.00
_cell.angle_beta   90.00
_cell.angle_gamma   90.00
#
_symmetry.space_group_name_H-M   'P 1'
#
loop_
_entity.id
_entity.type
_entity.pdbx_description
1 polymer ?
#
loop_
_entity_poly.entity_id
_entity_poly.type
_entity_poly.pdbx_seq_one_letter_code
_entity_poly.pdbx_strand_id
1 'polypeptide(L)'
;MGMTGFSGKFVRFAMPGLVVLAVVACTTPSPDTREQITQREVIETVFENIDKRYAETATIRDISLAGLKGLSDTDSLLSVGETRSTIELRYDERVLGEWDQPSPNDYDRWAVLTSSALTLARLESE
;
A
#
# COMPACT_ATOMS: atom_id res chain seq x y z
N MET A 1 5.08 -82.23 20.81
CA MET A 1 5.58 -80.96 21.36
C MET A 1 4.87 -79.84 20.61
N GLY A 2 4.18 -78.84 21.17
CA GLY A 2 3.99 -78.30 22.52
C GLY A 2 3.55 -76.85 22.28
N MET A 3 2.24 -76.59 22.34
CA MET A 3 1.58 -75.66 23.27
C MET A 3 1.92 -74.16 23.16
N THR A 4 0.81 -73.43 23.07
CA THR A 4 0.54 -71.99 23.24
C THR A 4 1.05 -71.36 24.55
N GLY A 5 1.27 -70.04 24.53
CA GLY A 5 1.20 -69.12 25.68
C GLY A 5 1.40 -67.68 25.17
N PHE A 6 0.44 -66.75 25.17
CA PHE A 6 -0.38 -66.12 26.21
C PHE A 6 0.40 -65.24 27.21
N SER A 7 -0.21 -64.07 27.49
CA SER A 7 0.08 -63.09 28.55
C SER A 7 1.22 -62.09 28.26
N GLY A 8 1.05 -60.79 28.46
CA GLY A 8 -0.07 -60.03 29.01
C GLY A 8 0.34 -58.58 29.29
N LYS A 9 -0.52 -57.65 28.87
CA LYS A 9 -0.96 -56.42 29.55
C LYS A 9 0.04 -55.45 30.23
N PHE A 10 0.04 -54.24 29.66
CA PHE A 10 -0.21 -52.92 30.30
C PHE A 10 0.74 -52.31 31.35
N VAL A 11 0.77 -50.96 31.26
CA VAL A 11 1.05 -49.93 32.29
C VAL A 11 2.50 -49.42 32.30
N ARG A 12 2.81 -48.11 32.28
CA ARG A 12 2.14 -46.82 32.02
C ARG A 12 3.27 -45.76 32.03
N PHE A 13 3.10 -44.69 31.25
CA PHE A 13 3.48 -43.29 31.53
C PHE A 13 4.95 -42.90 31.77
N ALA A 14 5.47 -42.06 30.86
CA ALA A 14 6.07 -40.76 31.20
C ALA A 14 6.11 -39.82 29.95
N MET A 15 5.47 -38.66 30.12
CA MET A 15 5.43 -37.40 29.34
C MET A 15 6.79 -36.89 28.77
N PRO A 16 6.85 -35.74 28.05
CA PRO A 16 5.91 -35.08 27.12
C PRO A 16 6.64 -34.54 25.86
N GLY A 17 5.93 -34.00 24.87
CA GLY A 17 6.58 -33.24 23.79
C GLY A 17 5.72 -32.98 22.57
N LEU A 18 4.46 -32.61 22.75
CA LEU A 18 3.57 -32.18 21.67
C LEU A 18 4.02 -30.77 21.24
N VAL A 19 4.94 -30.67 20.29
CA VAL A 19 5.32 -29.42 19.63
C VAL A 19 4.21 -29.08 18.63
N VAL A 20 3.21 -28.33 19.09
CA VAL A 20 2.23 -27.67 18.23
C VAL A 20 2.90 -26.43 17.66
N LEU A 21 3.53 -26.55 16.50
CA LEU A 21 3.95 -25.40 15.70
C LEU A 21 2.69 -24.80 15.06
N ALA A 22 2.07 -23.86 15.76
CA ALA A 22 1.04 -22.99 15.18
C ALA A 22 1.74 -21.98 14.26
N VAL A 23 1.87 -22.34 12.98
CA VAL A 23 2.25 -21.38 11.94
C VAL A 23 1.05 -20.46 11.74
N VAL A 24 1.06 -19.33 12.46
CA VAL A 24 0.18 -18.20 12.15
C VAL A 24 0.69 -17.65 10.83
N ALA A 25 0.13 -18.15 9.74
CA ALA A 25 0.30 -17.55 8.43
C ALA A 25 -0.38 -16.18 8.49
N CYS A 26 0.42 -15.12 8.67
CA CYS A 26 0.02 -13.77 8.32
C CYS A 26 -0.21 -13.75 6.81
N THR A 27 -1.43 -14.07 6.38
CA THR A 27 -1.87 -13.80 5.02
C THR A 27 -2.15 -12.31 4.95
N THR A 28 -1.15 -11.53 4.59
CA THR A 28 -1.33 -10.12 4.24
C THR A 28 -2.22 -10.09 3.00
N PRO A 29 -3.47 -9.57 3.08
CA PRO A 29 -4.31 -9.47 1.90
C PRO A 29 -3.62 -8.51 0.92
N SER A 30 -3.34 -9.01 -0.29
CA SER A 30 -2.83 -8.17 -1.37
C SER A 30 -3.89 -7.13 -1.72
N PRO A 31 -3.54 -5.83 -1.84
CA PRO A 31 -4.51 -4.80 -2.20
C PRO A 31 -5.16 -5.14 -3.53
N ASP A 32 -6.49 -5.18 -3.53
CA ASP A 32 -7.32 -5.65 -4.63
C ASP A 32 -7.30 -4.58 -5.75
N THR A 33 -6.98 -4.97 -6.98
CA THR A 33 -6.83 -4.05 -8.14
C THR A 33 -8.08 -3.20 -8.38
N ARG A 34 -9.26 -3.66 -7.93
CA ARG A 34 -10.50 -2.88 -7.98
C ARG A 34 -10.46 -1.60 -7.14
N GLU A 35 -9.81 -1.63 -5.98
CA GLU A 35 -9.74 -0.46 -5.08
C GLU A 35 -8.92 0.69 -5.72
N GLN A 36 -7.83 0.35 -6.40
CA GLN A 36 -7.01 1.32 -7.15
C GLN A 36 -7.77 1.97 -8.31
N ILE A 37 -8.57 1.19 -9.04
CA ILE A 37 -9.41 1.72 -10.14
C ILE A 37 -10.43 2.72 -9.57
N THR A 38 -11.09 2.39 -8.46
CA THR A 38 -12.05 3.31 -7.82
C THR A 38 -11.39 4.58 -7.27
N GLN A 39 -10.19 4.50 -6.70
CA GLN A 39 -9.50 5.67 -6.16
C GLN A 39 -9.14 6.66 -7.28
N ARG A 40 -8.63 6.15 -8.40
CA ARG A 40 -8.30 6.97 -9.58
C ARG A 40 -9.54 7.71 -10.11
N GLU A 41 -10.64 7.01 -10.33
CA GLU A 41 -11.89 7.59 -10.88
C GLU A 41 -12.47 8.68 -9.96
N VAL A 42 -12.41 8.46 -8.64
CA VAL A 42 -12.83 9.47 -7.65
C VAL A 42 -11.94 10.71 -7.72
N ILE A 43 -10.62 10.53 -7.77
CA ILE A 43 -9.67 11.66 -7.84
C ILE A 43 -9.85 12.45 -9.13
N GLU A 44 -9.98 11.76 -10.28
CA GLU A 44 -10.24 12.38 -11.58
C GLU A 44 -11.51 13.24 -11.53
N THR A 45 -12.61 12.67 -11.02
CA THR A 45 -13.88 13.39 -10.88
C THR A 45 -13.74 14.61 -9.97
N VAL A 46 -12.98 14.52 -8.88
CA VAL A 46 -12.71 15.66 -8.00
C VAL A 46 -11.94 16.75 -8.73
N PHE A 47 -10.90 16.39 -9.49
CA PHE A 47 -10.10 17.36 -10.25
C PHE A 47 -10.94 18.09 -11.30
N GLU A 48 -11.77 17.38 -12.07
CA GLU A 48 -12.68 18.01 -13.03
C GLU A 48 -13.66 19.00 -12.36
N ASN A 49 -14.14 18.68 -11.16
CA ASN A 49 -15.10 19.53 -10.44
C ASN A 49 -14.44 20.74 -9.78
N ILE A 50 -13.19 20.63 -9.33
CA ILE A 50 -12.44 21.77 -8.78
C ILE A 50 -12.17 22.80 -9.87
N ASP A 51 -11.74 22.38 -11.06
CA ASP A 51 -11.52 23.29 -12.19
C ASP A 51 -12.81 24.05 -12.54
N LYS A 52 -13.92 23.34 -12.75
CA LYS A 52 -15.23 23.95 -13.04
C LYS A 52 -15.69 25.02 -12.03
N ARG A 53 -15.16 25.00 -10.80
CA ARG A 53 -15.63 25.85 -9.69
C ARG A 53 -14.58 26.86 -9.19
N TYR A 54 -13.29 26.64 -9.46
CA TYR A 54 -12.18 27.43 -8.90
C TYR A 54 -11.04 27.73 -9.91
N ALA A 55 -11.23 27.47 -11.22
CA ALA A 55 -10.21 27.54 -12.29
C ALA A 55 -9.44 28.85 -12.50
N GLU A 56 -9.79 29.97 -11.87
CA GLU A 56 -9.17 31.25 -12.24
C GLU A 56 -7.77 31.48 -11.62
N THR A 57 -7.31 30.67 -10.66
CA THR A 57 -6.03 30.97 -9.97
C THR A 57 -5.09 29.79 -9.72
N ALA A 58 -5.54 28.53 -9.77
CA ALA A 58 -4.69 27.36 -9.53
C ALA A 58 -4.88 26.29 -10.60
N THR A 59 -3.79 25.73 -11.09
CA THR A 59 -3.81 24.59 -12.01
C THR A 59 -4.01 23.28 -11.26
N ILE A 60 -4.39 22.21 -11.94
CA ILE A 60 -4.45 20.87 -11.32
C ILE A 60 -3.10 20.45 -10.79
N ARG A 61 -2.02 20.77 -11.51
CA ARG A 61 -0.65 20.60 -10.99
C ARG A 61 -0.49 21.21 -9.61
N ASP A 62 -0.91 22.46 -9.40
CA ASP A 62 -0.70 23.15 -8.13
C ASP A 62 -1.47 22.46 -7.00
N ILE A 63 -2.71 22.03 -7.30
CA ILE A 63 -3.57 21.29 -6.37
C ILE A 63 -2.97 19.92 -6.03
N SER A 64 -2.60 19.14 -7.04
CA SER A 64 -2.05 17.79 -6.87
C SER A 64 -0.71 17.82 -6.14
N LEU A 65 0.20 18.74 -6.49
CA LEU A 65 1.47 18.88 -5.79
C LEU A 65 1.29 19.32 -4.34
N ALA A 66 0.36 20.24 -4.07
CA ALA A 66 0.05 20.63 -2.70
C ALA A 66 -0.50 19.44 -1.89
N GLY A 67 -1.41 18.66 -2.46
CA GLY A 67 -1.96 17.45 -1.83
C GLY A 67 -0.88 16.40 -1.55
N LEU A 68 0.00 16.14 -2.52
CA LEU A 68 1.11 15.19 -2.35
C LEU A 68 2.13 15.67 -1.31
N LYS A 69 2.46 16.96 -1.29
CA LYS A 69 3.34 17.54 -0.26
C LYS A 69 2.72 17.45 1.14
N GLY A 70 1.39 17.51 1.26
CA GLY A 70 0.70 17.28 2.53
C GLY A 70 0.89 15.87 3.11
N LEU A 71 1.39 14.90 2.35
CA LEU A 71 1.71 13.57 2.88
C LEU A 71 2.83 13.62 3.94
N SER A 72 3.78 14.55 3.80
CA SER A 72 4.84 14.72 4.80
C SER A 72 4.33 15.23 6.15
N ASP A 73 3.15 15.87 6.16
CA ASP A 73 2.51 16.31 7.41
C ASP A 73 1.89 15.12 8.17
N THR A 74 1.59 14.03 7.46
CA THR A 74 1.05 12.80 8.05
C THR A 74 2.16 11.86 8.52
N ASP A 75 3.24 11.77 7.75
CA ASP A 75 4.42 10.98 8.08
C ASP A 75 5.69 11.75 7.70
N SER A 76 6.51 12.08 8.69
CA SER A 76 7.74 12.86 8.49
C SER A 76 8.81 12.13 7.66
N LEU A 77 8.69 10.81 7.49
CA LEU A 77 9.58 10.03 6.63
C LEU A 77 9.18 10.14 5.16
N LEU A 78 7.92 10.48 4.86
CA LEU A 78 7.50 10.72 3.48
C LEU A 78 7.97 12.10 3.01
N SER A 79 8.52 12.14 1.80
CA SER A 79 8.84 13.40 1.13
C SER A 79 8.51 13.35 -0.35
N VAL A 80 8.09 14.50 -0.88
CA VAL A 80 7.77 14.68 -2.31
C VAL A 80 8.72 15.71 -2.89
N GLY A 81 9.59 15.25 -3.78
CA GLY A 81 10.50 16.07 -4.57
C GLY A 81 9.89 16.43 -5.91
N GLU A 82 10.20 17.62 -6.41
CA GLU A 82 9.83 18.05 -7.75
C GLU A 82 11.04 18.67 -8.46
N THR A 83 11.29 18.21 -9.68
CA THR A 83 12.20 18.85 -10.62
C THR A 83 11.41 19.47 -11.78
N ARG A 84 12.09 19.99 -12.81
CA ARG A 84 11.40 20.57 -13.99
C ARG A 84 10.63 19.54 -14.82
N SER A 85 10.94 18.27 -14.68
CA SER A 85 10.40 17.20 -15.54
C SER A 85 9.92 15.98 -14.76
N THR A 86 10.23 15.87 -13.47
CA THR A 86 9.90 14.68 -12.68
C THR A 86 9.37 15.04 -11.30
N ILE A 87 8.52 14.15 -10.80
CA ILE A 87 8.01 14.16 -9.43
C ILE A 87 8.48 12.86 -8.79
N GLU A 88 9.10 12.97 -7.63
CA GLU A 88 9.66 11.85 -6.88
C GLU A 88 8.96 11.73 -5.52
N LEU A 89 8.51 10.52 -5.17
CA LEU A 89 8.06 10.18 -3.83
C LEU A 89 9.14 9.35 -3.14
N ARG A 90 9.54 9.77 -1.94
CA ARG A 90 10.50 9.05 -1.11
C ARG A 90 9.90 8.69 0.24
N TYR A 91 10.42 7.62 0.82
CA TYR A 91 10.30 7.30 2.23
C TYR A 91 11.71 7.20 2.82
N ASP A 92 12.04 8.14 3.69
CA ASP A 92 13.41 8.39 4.16
C ASP A 92 14.35 8.60 2.95
N GLU A 93 15.40 7.77 2.81
CA GLU A 93 16.35 7.86 1.70
C GLU A 93 15.98 6.98 0.48
N ARG A 94 14.86 6.25 0.54
CA ARG A 94 14.45 5.35 -0.53
C ARG A 94 13.40 6.00 -1.43
N VAL A 95 13.67 6.00 -2.73
CA VAL A 95 12.69 6.36 -3.75
C VAL A 95 11.62 5.26 -3.84
N LEU A 96 10.36 5.63 -3.59
CA LEU A 96 9.21 4.74 -3.75
C LEU A 96 8.68 4.78 -5.19
N GLY A 97 8.67 5.97 -5.79
CA GLY A 97 8.18 6.17 -7.14
C GLY A 97 8.70 7.45 -7.76
N GLU A 98 8.85 7.43 -9.07
CA GLU A 98 9.26 8.56 -9.89
C GLU A 98 8.37 8.59 -11.13
N TRP A 99 7.88 9.78 -11.48
CA TRP A 99 7.00 9.98 -12.61
C TRP A 99 7.41 11.22 -13.40
N ASP A 100 7.26 11.15 -14.73
CA ASP A 100 7.28 12.35 -15.57
C ASP A 100 6.18 13.32 -15.12
N GLN A 101 6.54 14.59 -14.99
CA GLN A 101 5.60 15.63 -14.62
C GLN A 101 4.54 15.79 -15.74
N PRO A 102 3.24 15.59 -15.43
CA PRO A 102 2.19 15.79 -16.42
C PRO A 102 2.04 17.26 -16.82
N SER A 103 1.34 17.51 -17.93
CA SER A 103 0.95 18.88 -18.27
C SER A 103 0.07 19.48 -17.17
N PRO A 104 0.12 20.81 -16.92
CA PRO A 104 -0.51 21.40 -15.73
C PRO A 104 -2.00 21.10 -15.51
N ASN A 105 -2.77 20.88 -16.58
CA ASN A 105 -4.21 20.60 -16.53
C ASN A 105 -4.56 19.21 -17.13
N ASP A 106 -3.62 18.27 -17.14
CA ASP A 106 -3.86 16.89 -17.59
C ASP A 106 -4.47 16.06 -16.45
N TYR A 107 -5.80 16.13 -16.32
CA TYR A 107 -6.56 15.54 -15.22
C TYR A 107 -6.29 14.05 -15.00
N ASP A 108 -6.32 13.26 -16.09
CA ASP A 108 -6.14 11.81 -16.04
C ASP A 108 -4.73 11.47 -15.55
N ARG A 109 -3.69 12.09 -16.13
CA ARG A 109 -2.31 11.80 -15.72
C ARG A 109 -2.02 12.24 -14.29
N TRP A 110 -2.58 13.35 -13.84
CA TRP A 110 -2.47 13.77 -12.44
C TRP A 110 -3.22 12.84 -11.49
N ALA A 111 -4.39 12.31 -11.87
CA ALA A 111 -5.13 11.34 -11.08
C ALA A 111 -4.38 10.00 -10.97
N VAL A 112 -3.81 9.52 -12.06
CA VAL A 112 -2.96 8.32 -12.08
C VAL A 112 -1.74 8.49 -11.18
N LEU A 113 -1.01 9.61 -11.31
CA LEU A 113 0.16 9.89 -10.49
C LEU A 113 -0.20 9.96 -9.00
N THR A 114 -1.24 10.74 -8.66
CA THR A 114 -1.66 10.96 -7.26
C THR A 114 -2.13 9.66 -6.61
N SER A 115 -2.96 8.87 -7.29
CA SER A 115 -3.42 7.57 -6.77
C SER A 115 -2.27 6.58 -6.59
N SER A 116 -1.32 6.54 -7.53
CA SER A 116 -0.12 5.69 -7.42
C SER A 116 0.74 6.09 -6.22
N ALA A 117 0.98 7.39 -6.04
CA ALA A 117 1.76 7.91 -4.92
C ALA A 117 1.09 7.61 -3.57
N LEU A 118 -0.23 7.80 -3.45
CA LEU A 118 -0.98 7.47 -2.24
C LEU A 118 -0.95 5.97 -1.92
N THR A 119 -1.05 5.12 -2.94
CA THR A 119 -0.95 3.66 -2.79
C THR A 119 0.43 3.28 -2.24
N LEU A 120 1.49 3.81 -2.83
CA LEU A 120 2.87 3.53 -2.40
C LEU A 120 3.14 4.04 -0.98
N ALA A 121 2.70 5.26 -0.67
CA ALA A 121 2.84 5.83 0.66
C ALA A 121 2.15 4.96 1.73
N ARG A 122 0.92 4.50 1.45
CA ARG A 122 0.16 3.64 2.36
C ARG A 122 0.86 2.32 2.66
N LEU A 123 1.49 1.70 1.65
CA LEU A 123 2.21 0.43 1.81
C LEU A 123 3.43 0.52 2.74
N GLU A 124 3.96 1.72 2.98
CA GLU A 124 5.09 1.93 3.91
C GLU A 124 4.62 2.25 5.34
N SER A 125 3.37 2.67 5.52
CA SER A 125 2.79 2.99 6.83
C SER A 125 2.11 1.79 7.52
N GLU A 126 2.09 0.60 6.89
CA GLU A 126 1.55 -0.66 7.41
C GLU A 126 2.62 -1.53 8.08
#